data_AF-A0A384JZU4-F1
#
_entry.id   AF-A0A384JZU4-F1
#
_cell.length_a   1.000
_cell.length_b   1.000
_cell.length_c   1.000
_cell.angle_alpha   90.00
_cell.angle_beta   90.00
_cell.angle_gamma   90.00
#
_symmetry.space_group_name_H-M   'P 1'
#
loop_
_entity.id
_entity.type
_entity.pdbx_description
1 polymer ?
#
loop_
_entity_poly.entity_id
_entity_poly.type
_entity_poly.pdbx_seq_one_letter_code
_entity_poly.pdbx_strand_id
1 'polypeptide(L)'
;MSSNIDDDNTVVPDPLDGVPSLTTTTLDTEEDKTKALKLVADSIAQQRQIAAQALIFHPLTLTFYALLIAIVTKWQYTDTSDLGLLGTTLAGVTMACLVAVRAATAGYLHTAEEFNWNFAKNDEGEEDVIIGSRYGEELIGALILRIERAPHVTGSPRKGKSGKKGGKGVIRAWTTKVRYRGTGVGTEMLEEAVRITRGKFGNSAEVGFAKEHANAKMILPEMFNGEFRRRERRAAGALEAVVEGGRGKKR
;
A
#
# COMPACT_ATOMS: atom_id res chain seq x y z
N MET A 1 -44.28 22.33 52.76
CA MET A 1 -43.15 21.37 52.68
C MET A 1 -43.06 20.93 51.23
N SER A 2 -42.27 21.66 50.44
CA SER A 2 -42.07 21.40 49.02
C SER A 2 -40.71 20.71 48.88
N SER A 3 -40.73 19.43 48.55
CA SER A 3 -39.53 18.64 48.28
C SER A 3 -39.00 18.96 46.90
N ASN A 4 -37.86 19.64 46.83
CA ASN A 4 -37.04 19.71 45.63
C ASN A 4 -36.53 18.30 45.32
N ILE A 5 -36.88 17.79 44.14
CA ILE A 5 -36.25 16.63 43.53
C ILE A 5 -35.11 17.20 42.69
N ASP A 6 -33.89 16.94 43.13
CA ASP A 6 -32.68 17.20 42.38
C ASP A 6 -32.69 16.31 41.12
N ASP A 7 -32.74 16.94 39.94
CA ASP A 7 -32.43 16.29 38.68
C ASP A 7 -30.93 15.94 38.70
N ASP A 8 -30.63 14.71 39.12
CA ASP A 8 -29.35 14.04 38.95
C ASP A 8 -29.04 13.94 37.46
N ASN A 9 -28.31 14.95 36.98
CA ASN A 9 -27.78 15.03 35.65
C ASN A 9 -26.69 13.95 35.50
N THR A 10 -27.13 12.72 35.27
CA THR A 10 -26.27 11.57 34.97
C THR A 10 -25.51 11.87 33.68
N VAL A 11 -24.31 12.42 33.84
CA VAL A 11 -23.30 12.52 32.79
C VAL A 11 -23.01 11.09 32.34
N VAL A 12 -23.62 10.67 31.25
CA VAL A 12 -23.27 9.42 30.57
C VAL A 12 -21.81 9.61 30.13
N PRO A 13 -20.83 8.89 30.71
CA PRO A 13 -19.45 9.02 30.25
C PRO A 13 -19.41 8.58 28.79
N ASP A 14 -18.90 9.44 27.92
CA ASP A 14 -18.72 9.12 26.51
C ASP A 14 -17.84 7.86 26.44
N PRO A 15 -18.28 6.74 25.85
CA PRO A 15 -17.49 5.51 25.79
C PRO A 15 -16.16 5.66 25.02
N LEU A 16 -15.88 6.86 24.47
CA LEU A 16 -14.66 7.22 23.77
C LEU A 16 -13.67 8.04 24.62
N ASP A 17 -13.96 8.37 25.89
CA ASP A 17 -13.16 9.23 26.80
C ASP A 17 -11.82 8.61 27.28
N GLY A 18 -11.24 7.72 26.46
CA GLY A 18 -9.94 7.07 26.67
C GLY A 18 -9.38 6.40 25.41
N VAL A 19 -10.05 6.54 24.27
CA VAL A 19 -9.57 6.04 22.97
C VAL A 19 -8.78 7.17 22.31
N PRO A 20 -7.48 7.02 22.04
CA PRO A 20 -6.70 8.04 21.34
C PRO A 20 -7.37 8.43 20.02
N SER A 21 -7.57 9.73 19.80
CA SER A 21 -8.21 10.21 18.58
C SER A 21 -7.34 9.89 17.36
N LEU A 22 -7.96 9.25 16.36
CA LEU A 22 -7.35 9.09 15.05
C LEU A 22 -7.23 10.47 14.42
N THR A 23 -6.00 10.92 14.17
CA THR A 23 -5.75 12.24 13.57
C THR A 23 -4.98 12.06 12.28
N THR A 24 -5.56 12.51 11.17
CA THR A 24 -4.93 12.52 9.86
C THR A 24 -4.49 13.94 9.52
N THR A 25 -3.18 14.20 9.51
CA THR A 25 -2.60 15.53 9.29
C THR A 25 -1.42 15.46 8.33
N THR A 26 -1.13 16.58 7.67
CA THR A 26 0.12 16.77 6.94
C THR A 26 1.31 16.72 7.90
N LEU A 27 2.32 15.91 7.59
CA LEU A 27 3.51 15.76 8.44
C LEU A 27 4.53 16.84 8.06
N ASP A 28 4.65 17.87 8.89
CA ASP A 28 5.56 18.99 8.66
C ASP A 28 6.95 18.78 9.28
N THR A 29 7.06 17.90 10.30
CA THR A 29 8.30 17.62 11.04
C THR A 29 9.16 16.54 10.37
N GLU A 30 10.48 16.71 10.34
CA GLU A 30 11.41 15.78 9.68
C GLU A 30 11.42 14.37 10.31
N GLU A 31 11.28 14.28 11.64
CA GLU A 31 11.19 13.00 12.35
C GLU A 31 9.98 12.17 11.89
N ASP A 32 8.86 12.85 11.64
CA ASP A 32 7.62 12.20 11.26
C ASP A 32 7.62 11.81 9.79
N LYS A 33 8.19 12.65 8.93
CA LYS A 33 8.49 12.28 7.54
C LYS A 33 9.35 11.01 7.48
N THR A 34 10.36 10.91 8.34
CA THR A 34 11.24 9.72 8.43
C THR A 34 10.48 8.48 8.90
N LYS A 35 9.62 8.60 9.93
CA LYS A 35 8.75 7.51 10.40
C LYS A 35 7.77 7.06 9.32
N ALA A 36 7.20 7.98 8.55
CA ALA A 36 6.30 7.69 7.44
C ALA A 36 6.99 6.94 6.31
N LEU A 37 8.19 7.38 5.91
CA LEU A 37 9.00 6.70 4.90
C LEU A 37 9.40 5.30 5.36
N LYS A 38 9.82 5.14 6.62
CA LYS A 38 10.10 3.81 7.19
C LYS A 38 8.89 2.90 7.13
N LEU A 39 7.69 3.41 7.42
CA LEU A 39 6.45 2.62 7.34
C LEU A 39 6.14 2.17 5.91
N VAL A 40 6.43 3.01 4.91
CA VAL A 40 6.31 2.63 3.48
C VAL A 40 7.38 1.60 3.10
N ALA A 41 8.62 1.78 3.54
CA ALA A 41 9.68 0.80 3.29
C ALA A 41 9.35 -0.57 3.90
N ASP A 42 8.82 -0.60 5.12
CA ASP A 42 8.38 -1.83 5.78
C ASP A 42 7.22 -2.50 5.01
N SER A 43 6.31 -1.73 4.42
CA SER A 43 5.22 -2.32 3.63
C SER A 43 5.71 -2.93 2.31
N ILE A 44 6.70 -2.33 1.66
CA ILE A 44 7.39 -2.89 0.49
C ILE A 44 8.13 -4.18 0.90
N ALA A 45 8.83 -4.18 2.03
CA ALA A 45 9.48 -5.39 2.55
C ALA A 45 8.46 -6.52 2.81
N GLN A 46 7.27 -6.18 3.31
CA GLN A 46 6.16 -7.15 3.46
C GLN A 46 5.65 -7.69 2.12
N GLN A 47 5.67 -6.90 1.04
CA GLN A 47 5.27 -7.38 -0.28
C GLN A 47 6.14 -8.55 -0.77
N ARG A 48 7.44 -8.56 -0.43
CA ARG A 48 8.34 -9.69 -0.75
C ARG A 48 7.87 -11.01 -0.14
N GLN A 49 7.42 -10.98 1.11
CA GLN A 49 6.93 -12.20 1.78
C GLN A 49 5.66 -12.73 1.12
N ILE A 50 4.76 -11.84 0.73
CA ILE A 50 3.53 -12.20 0.02
C ILE A 50 3.84 -12.72 -1.38
N ALA A 51 4.78 -12.10 -2.09
CA ALA A 51 5.27 -12.56 -3.39
C ALA A 51 5.86 -13.97 -3.30
N ALA A 52 6.67 -14.24 -2.27
CA ALA A 52 7.24 -15.56 -2.03
C ALA A 52 6.15 -16.61 -1.74
N GLN A 53 5.16 -16.28 -0.91
CA GLN A 53 4.02 -17.18 -0.66
C GLN A 53 3.20 -17.43 -1.93
N ALA A 54 2.91 -16.40 -2.72
CA ALA A 54 2.18 -16.53 -3.97
C ALA A 54 2.94 -17.41 -5.00
N LEU A 55 4.27 -17.32 -5.03
CA LEU A 55 5.12 -18.16 -5.88
C LEU A 55 5.11 -19.62 -5.39
N ILE A 56 5.25 -19.85 -4.08
CA ILE A 56 5.29 -21.21 -3.50
C ILE A 56 3.94 -21.92 -3.68
N PHE A 57 2.82 -21.23 -3.46
CA PHE A 57 1.48 -21.82 -3.52
C PHE A 57 0.84 -21.75 -4.92
N HIS A 58 1.59 -21.37 -5.95
CA HIS A 58 1.05 -21.35 -7.30
C HIS A 58 0.86 -22.77 -7.85
N PRO A 59 -0.25 -23.09 -8.54
CA PRO A 59 -0.49 -24.43 -9.07
C PRO A 59 0.61 -24.90 -10.03
N LEU A 60 1.22 -23.99 -10.80
CA LEU A 60 2.33 -24.32 -11.71
C LEU A 60 3.63 -24.71 -10.98
N THR A 61 3.96 -24.03 -9.88
CA THR A 61 5.18 -24.37 -9.11
C THR A 61 4.98 -25.68 -8.36
N LEU A 62 3.79 -25.90 -7.81
CA LEU A 62 3.43 -27.17 -7.16
C LEU A 62 3.41 -28.34 -8.15
N THR A 63 2.90 -28.17 -9.37
CA THR A 63 2.92 -29.23 -10.39
C THR A 63 4.33 -29.53 -10.88
N PHE A 64 5.16 -28.52 -11.11
CA PHE A 64 6.57 -28.73 -11.44
C PHE A 64 7.34 -29.42 -10.31
N TYR A 65 7.09 -29.02 -9.06
CA TYR A 65 7.66 -29.66 -7.88
C TYR A 65 7.20 -31.12 -7.72
N ALA A 66 5.91 -31.40 -7.90
CA ALA A 66 5.36 -32.75 -7.88
C ALA A 66 5.94 -33.63 -9.00
N LEU A 67 6.13 -33.07 -10.20
CA LEU A 67 6.80 -33.74 -11.32
C LEU A 67 8.26 -34.09 -10.96
N LEU A 68 9.01 -33.15 -10.38
CA LEU A 68 10.39 -33.39 -9.94
C LEU A 68 10.47 -34.50 -8.89
N ILE A 69 9.60 -34.47 -7.89
CA ILE A 69 9.50 -35.56 -6.90
C ILE A 69 9.18 -36.87 -7.59
N ALA A 70 8.19 -36.91 -8.48
CA ALA A 70 7.79 -38.13 -9.17
C ALA A 70 8.93 -38.72 -10.02
N ILE A 71 9.74 -37.89 -10.68
CA ILE A 71 10.92 -38.33 -11.44
C ILE A 71 11.98 -38.92 -10.49
N VAL A 72 12.32 -38.21 -9.41
CA VAL A 72 13.32 -38.65 -8.43
C VAL A 72 12.87 -39.95 -7.76
N THR A 73 11.61 -40.05 -7.36
CA THR A 73 11.05 -41.28 -6.79
C THR A 73 11.07 -42.40 -7.82
N LYS A 74 10.63 -42.18 -9.07
CA LYS A 74 10.65 -43.23 -10.10
C LYS A 74 12.06 -43.75 -10.38
N TRP A 75 13.08 -42.89 -10.33
CA TRP A 75 14.47 -43.29 -10.56
C TRP A 75 15.10 -44.00 -9.36
N GLN A 76 14.77 -43.57 -8.13
CA GLN A 76 15.42 -44.09 -6.92
C GLN A 76 14.67 -45.27 -6.30
N TYR A 77 13.38 -45.43 -6.57
CA TYR A 77 12.54 -46.48 -5.97
C TYR A 77 12.73 -47.81 -6.70
N THR A 78 13.88 -48.46 -6.47
CA THR A 78 14.17 -49.82 -6.94
C THR A 78 14.04 -50.85 -5.80
N ASP A 79 14.39 -50.48 -4.56
CA ASP A 79 14.25 -51.35 -3.37
C ASP A 79 13.74 -50.58 -2.13
N THR A 80 13.05 -51.27 -1.22
CA THR A 80 12.53 -50.70 0.04
C THR A 80 13.61 -50.33 1.05
N SER A 81 14.86 -50.80 0.85
CA SER A 81 16.02 -50.51 1.69
C SER A 81 16.55 -49.07 1.57
N ASP A 82 16.17 -48.33 0.53
CA ASP A 82 16.72 -46.99 0.25
C ASP A 82 15.84 -45.83 0.73
N LEU A 83 14.88 -46.09 1.64
CA LEU A 83 13.99 -45.07 2.20
C LEU A 83 14.73 -43.88 2.82
N GLY A 84 15.87 -44.13 3.48
CA GLY A 84 16.71 -43.07 4.05
C GLY A 84 17.37 -42.19 2.98
N LEU A 85 17.86 -42.79 1.89
CA LEU A 85 18.46 -42.09 0.76
C LEU A 85 17.43 -41.29 -0.05
N LEU A 86 16.22 -41.85 -0.21
CA LEU A 86 15.06 -41.16 -0.76
C LEU A 86 14.67 -39.94 0.08
N GLY A 87 14.65 -40.07 1.41
CA GLY A 87 14.33 -38.96 2.31
C GLY A 87 15.32 -37.80 2.20
N THR A 88 16.63 -38.07 2.18
CA THR A 88 17.66 -37.02 2.10
C THR A 88 17.71 -36.36 0.72
N THR A 89 17.51 -37.11 -0.35
CA THR A 89 17.42 -36.55 -1.72
C THR A 89 16.18 -35.68 -1.90
N LEU A 90 15.02 -36.10 -1.40
CA LEU A 90 13.82 -35.26 -1.41
C LEU A 90 14.04 -33.97 -0.61
N ALA A 91 14.65 -34.06 0.57
CA ALA A 91 14.97 -32.89 1.38
C ALA A 91 15.92 -31.93 0.65
N GLY A 92 16.95 -32.46 -0.03
CA GLY A 92 17.87 -31.67 -0.85
C GLY A 92 17.18 -30.98 -2.04
N VAL A 93 16.31 -31.70 -2.77
CA VAL A 93 15.52 -31.14 -3.87
C VAL A 93 14.59 -30.04 -3.39
N THR A 94 13.96 -30.24 -2.22
CA THR A 94 13.11 -29.23 -1.58
C THR A 94 13.92 -27.98 -1.26
N MET A 95 15.09 -28.14 -0.64
CA MET A 95 15.98 -27.04 -0.28
C MET A 95 16.45 -26.27 -1.53
N ALA A 96 16.84 -26.97 -2.60
CA ALA A 96 17.23 -26.36 -3.86
C ALA A 96 16.09 -25.54 -4.50
N CYS A 97 14.86 -26.08 -4.49
CA CYS A 97 13.68 -25.36 -4.99
C CYS A 97 13.40 -24.08 -4.20
N LEU A 98 13.49 -24.14 -2.86
CA LEU A 98 13.31 -22.97 -2.00
C LEU A 98 14.38 -21.91 -2.23
N VAL A 99 15.63 -22.32 -2.47
CA VAL A 99 16.72 -21.40 -2.82
C VAL A 99 16.47 -20.74 -4.18
N ALA A 100 16.01 -21.49 -5.18
CA ALA A 100 15.65 -20.94 -6.49
C ALA A 100 14.51 -19.91 -6.40
N VAL A 101 13.47 -20.21 -5.60
CA VAL A 101 12.38 -19.27 -5.27
C VAL A 101 12.91 -18.02 -4.58
N ARG A 102 13.84 -18.18 -3.63
CA ARG A 102 14.47 -17.06 -2.93
C ARG A 102 15.28 -16.17 -3.88
N ALA A 103 15.98 -16.78 -4.85
CA ALA A 103 16.72 -16.05 -5.87
C ALA A 103 15.78 -15.30 -6.82
N ALA A 104 14.70 -15.94 -7.29
CA ALA A 104 13.70 -15.31 -8.15
C ALA A 104 12.98 -14.14 -7.47
N THR A 105 12.79 -14.20 -6.15
CA THR A 105 12.19 -13.11 -5.35
C THR A 105 13.20 -12.06 -4.87
N ALA A 106 14.50 -12.22 -5.15
CA ALA A 106 15.54 -11.27 -4.76
C ALA A 106 15.42 -9.92 -5.51
N GLY A 107 14.81 -9.87 -6.69
CA GLY A 107 14.56 -8.62 -7.41
C GLY A 107 13.71 -7.60 -6.63
N TYR A 108 12.84 -8.06 -5.72
CA TYR A 108 12.08 -7.17 -4.82
C TYR A 108 12.97 -6.50 -3.78
N LEU A 109 14.06 -7.14 -3.37
CA LEU A 109 15.00 -6.57 -2.40
C LEU A 109 15.76 -5.39 -3.02
N HIS A 110 16.22 -5.54 -4.27
CA HIS A 110 16.92 -4.46 -4.96
C HIS A 110 16.01 -3.24 -5.22
N THR A 111 14.74 -3.50 -5.55
CA THR A 111 13.73 -2.44 -5.66
C THR A 111 13.47 -1.73 -4.33
N ALA A 112 13.47 -2.45 -3.21
CA ALA A 112 13.29 -1.86 -1.89
C ALA A 112 14.52 -1.03 -1.49
N GLU A 113 15.72 -1.45 -1.90
CA GLU A 113 16.97 -0.71 -1.69
C GLU A 113 17.04 0.60 -2.50
N GLU A 114 16.42 0.64 -3.69
CA GLU A 114 16.25 1.87 -4.48
C GLU A 114 15.28 2.88 -3.85
N PHE A 115 14.44 2.45 -2.90
CA PHE A 115 13.45 3.30 -2.22
C PHE A 115 14.10 4.10 -1.08
N ASN A 116 14.99 5.03 -1.43
CA ASN A 116 15.63 5.96 -0.49
C ASN A 116 14.90 7.33 -0.46
N TRP A 117 15.30 8.26 0.41
CA TRP A 117 14.81 9.65 0.49
C TRP A 117 14.74 10.37 -0.88
N ASN A 118 15.55 9.93 -1.85
CA ASN A 118 15.47 10.38 -3.24
C ASN A 118 14.14 10.06 -3.94
N PHE A 119 13.38 9.06 -3.49
CA PHE A 119 12.04 8.82 -4.02
C PHE A 119 11.07 9.92 -3.61
N ALA A 120 11.25 10.59 -2.47
CA ALA A 120 10.38 11.69 -2.03
C ALA A 120 10.75 13.06 -2.63
N LYS A 121 11.85 13.13 -3.40
CA LYS A 121 12.27 14.31 -4.15
C LYS A 121 12.10 14.04 -5.65
N ASN A 122 11.54 14.99 -6.39
CA ASN A 122 11.56 14.91 -7.86
C ASN A 122 12.95 15.29 -8.38
N ASP A 123 13.28 14.90 -9.62
CA ASP A 123 14.48 15.39 -10.34
C ASP A 123 14.50 16.93 -10.47
N GLU A 124 13.37 17.59 -10.19
CA GLU A 124 13.16 19.04 -10.19
C GLU A 124 13.22 19.68 -8.79
N GLY A 125 13.43 18.89 -7.71
CA GLY A 125 13.62 19.40 -6.35
C GLY A 125 12.35 19.77 -5.56
N GLU A 126 11.15 19.53 -6.09
CA GLU A 126 9.90 19.71 -5.33
C GLU A 126 9.69 18.57 -4.32
N GLU A 127 9.42 18.92 -3.05
CA GLU A 127 9.12 17.96 -1.97
C GLU A 127 7.70 17.40 -2.11
N ASP A 128 7.56 16.07 -2.15
CA ASP A 128 6.25 15.41 -2.14
C ASP A 128 5.55 15.67 -0.77
N VAL A 129 4.23 15.89 -0.78
CA VAL A 129 3.44 16.11 0.44
C VAL A 129 3.18 14.78 1.13
N ILE A 130 3.67 14.64 2.37
CA ILE A 130 3.49 13.41 3.16
C ILE A 130 2.32 13.62 4.14
N ILE A 131 1.29 12.80 4.01
CA ILE A 131 0.12 12.76 4.90
C ILE A 131 0.29 11.55 5.82
N GLY A 132 0.23 11.80 7.13
CA GLY A 132 0.32 10.77 8.16
C GLY A 132 -1.01 10.62 8.88
N SER A 133 -1.38 9.38 9.19
CA SER A 133 -2.47 9.11 10.14
C SER A 133 -1.88 8.53 11.42
N ARG A 134 -2.24 9.15 12.56
CA ARG A 134 -1.76 8.80 13.90
C ARG A 134 -2.89 8.29 14.77
N TYR A 135 -2.59 7.28 15.57
CA TYR A 135 -3.43 6.83 16.67
C TYR A 135 -2.66 7.06 17.97
N GLY A 136 -3.01 8.13 18.69
CA GLY A 136 -2.19 8.63 19.79
C GLY A 136 -0.80 9.05 19.30
N GLU A 137 0.25 8.52 19.91
CA GLU A 137 1.65 8.81 19.55
C GLU A 137 2.18 7.96 18.37
N GLU A 138 1.45 6.92 17.97
CA GLU A 138 1.91 5.96 16.98
C GLU A 138 1.46 6.35 15.56
N LEU A 139 2.40 6.46 14.63
CA LEU A 139 2.08 6.59 13.21
C LEU A 139 1.61 5.24 12.66
N ILE A 140 0.37 5.20 12.16
CA ILE A 140 -0.30 3.97 11.72
C ILE A 140 -0.53 3.92 10.21
N GLY A 141 -0.49 5.06 9.53
CA GLY A 141 -0.65 5.18 8.08
C GLY A 141 0.20 6.30 7.50
N ALA A 142 0.63 6.10 6.26
CA ALA A 142 1.40 7.08 5.50
C ALA A 142 0.93 7.09 4.04
N LEU A 143 0.78 8.30 3.50
CA LEU A 143 0.44 8.56 2.11
C LEU A 143 1.39 9.64 1.57
N ILE A 144 2.02 9.36 0.43
CA ILE A 144 2.90 10.30 -0.27
C ILE A 144 2.15 10.82 -1.49
N LEU A 145 1.80 12.10 -1.46
CA LEU A 145 1.07 12.81 -2.49
C LEU A 145 2.02 13.74 -3.24
N ARG A 146 2.21 13.47 -4.52
CA ARG A 146 2.81 14.42 -5.44
C ARG A 146 1.74 15.33 -6.01
N ILE A 147 2.06 16.61 -6.11
CA ILE A 147 1.14 17.61 -6.62
C ILE A 147 1.72 18.15 -7.93
N GLU A 148 1.23 17.64 -9.05
CA GLU A 148 1.69 18.03 -10.38
C GLU A 148 0.79 19.14 -10.91
N ARG A 149 1.36 20.29 -11.27
CA ARG A 149 0.64 21.27 -12.09
C ARG A 149 0.54 20.69 -13.49
N ALA A 150 -0.62 20.80 -14.15
CA ALA A 150 -0.72 20.39 -15.54
C ALA A 150 0.32 21.18 -16.33
N PRO A 151 1.09 20.52 -17.21
CA PRO A 151 2.08 21.20 -18.01
C PRO A 151 1.37 22.30 -18.78
N HIS A 152 1.93 23.51 -18.74
CA HIS A 152 1.53 24.57 -19.63
C HIS A 152 1.84 24.09 -21.05
N VAL A 153 0.87 23.50 -21.73
CA VAL A 153 1.03 23.07 -23.12
C VAL A 153 1.22 24.34 -23.94
N THR A 154 2.48 24.66 -24.22
CA THR A 154 2.92 25.69 -25.16
C THR A 154 2.48 25.28 -26.57
N GLY A 155 1.20 25.43 -26.91
CA GLY A 155 0.79 25.14 -28.28
C GLY A 155 -0.69 24.92 -28.61
N SER A 156 -1.68 25.28 -27.78
CA SER A 156 -3.06 25.26 -28.27
C SER A 156 -3.94 26.39 -27.72
N PRO A 157 -4.31 27.38 -28.56
CA PRO A 157 -5.22 28.44 -28.16
C PRO A 157 -6.66 27.93 -28.30
N ARG A 158 -7.22 27.34 -27.25
CA ARG A 158 -8.69 27.16 -27.15
C ARG A 158 -9.26 27.92 -25.95
N LYS A 159 -9.54 29.18 -26.26
CA LYS A 159 -10.62 30.05 -25.78
C LYS A 159 -11.60 29.39 -24.80
N GLY A 160 -11.52 29.77 -23.52
CA GLY A 160 -12.51 29.38 -22.50
C GLY A 160 -12.17 29.86 -21.09
N LYS A 161 -12.69 31.03 -20.70
CA LYS A 161 -12.80 31.61 -19.35
C LYS A 161 -12.74 30.58 -18.18
N SER A 162 -11.60 30.46 -17.50
CA SER A 162 -11.42 30.56 -16.03
C SER A 162 -10.01 30.08 -15.62
N GLY A 163 -9.20 30.97 -15.06
CA GLY A 163 -7.79 30.75 -14.71
C GLY A 163 -7.54 29.92 -13.44
N LYS A 164 -8.16 28.74 -13.31
CA LYS A 164 -7.88 27.75 -12.25
C LYS A 164 -8.14 26.31 -12.73
N LYS A 165 -7.56 25.87 -13.84
CA LYS A 165 -7.82 24.54 -14.39
C LYS A 165 -6.52 23.82 -14.76
N GLY A 166 -6.32 22.67 -14.12
CA GLY A 166 -5.33 21.68 -14.51
C GLY A 166 -4.24 21.52 -13.47
N GLY A 167 -4.55 20.90 -12.34
CA GLY A 167 -3.52 20.27 -11.51
C GLY A 167 -3.99 18.88 -11.13
N LYS A 168 -3.04 17.96 -10.96
CA LYS A 168 -3.27 16.57 -10.64
C LYS A 168 -2.56 16.21 -9.35
N GLY A 169 -3.29 15.59 -8.43
CA GLY A 169 -2.73 14.90 -7.28
C GLY A 169 -2.35 13.47 -7.67
N VAL A 170 -1.08 13.13 -7.59
CA VAL A 170 -0.54 11.81 -7.93
C VAL A 170 -0.10 11.12 -6.64
N ILE A 171 -0.81 10.08 -6.23
CA ILE A 171 -0.47 9.31 -5.03
C ILE A 171 0.64 8.32 -5.40
N ARG A 172 1.82 8.49 -4.82
CA ARG A 172 3.02 7.67 -5.10
C ARG A 172 3.22 6.55 -4.09
N ALA A 173 2.70 6.71 -2.88
CA ALA A 173 2.67 5.65 -1.88
C ALA A 173 1.43 5.81 -1.01
N TRP A 174 0.85 4.68 -0.60
CA TRP A 174 -0.25 4.64 0.36
C TRP A 174 -0.17 3.33 1.12
N THR A 175 -0.04 3.42 2.44
CA THR A 175 0.06 2.24 3.30
C THR A 175 -0.57 2.50 4.65
N THR A 176 -1.13 1.44 5.22
CA THR A 176 -1.56 1.36 6.61
C THR A 176 -0.98 0.12 7.26
N LYS A 177 -0.67 0.22 8.55
CA LYS A 177 -0.27 -0.93 9.38
C LYS A 177 -1.33 -2.02 9.29
N VAL A 178 -0.88 -3.28 9.21
CA VAL A 178 -1.75 -4.45 9.00
C VAL A 178 -2.88 -4.51 10.03
N ARG A 179 -2.60 -4.19 11.30
CA ARG A 179 -3.57 -4.18 12.41
C ARG A 179 -4.70 -3.16 12.23
N TYR A 180 -4.46 -2.10 11.47
CA TYR A 180 -5.40 -0.99 11.21
C TYR A 180 -5.94 -1.02 9.77
N ARG A 181 -5.82 -2.15 9.08
CA ARG A 181 -6.46 -2.34 7.76
C ARG A 181 -7.93 -2.69 7.96
N GLY A 182 -8.80 -2.11 7.15
CA GLY A 182 -10.25 -2.35 7.22
C GLY A 182 -11.00 -1.49 8.23
N THR A 183 -10.31 -0.63 9.00
CA THR A 183 -10.93 0.26 9.99
C THR A 183 -11.24 1.66 9.45
N GLY A 184 -11.06 1.91 8.15
CA GLY A 184 -11.37 3.20 7.51
C GLY A 184 -10.22 4.22 7.47
N VAL A 185 -9.13 4.02 8.23
CA VAL A 185 -7.94 4.92 8.26
C VAL A 185 -7.39 5.22 6.87
N GLY A 186 -7.33 4.19 6.03
CA GLY A 186 -6.83 4.35 4.67
C GLY A 186 -7.68 5.30 3.83
N THR A 187 -9.01 5.23 3.99
CA THR A 187 -9.99 6.05 3.27
C THR A 187 -9.88 7.51 3.70
N GLU A 188 -9.74 7.76 5.00
CA GLU A 188 -9.57 9.11 5.55
C GLU A 188 -8.31 9.82 5.01
N MET A 189 -7.19 9.10 4.88
CA MET A 189 -5.99 9.63 4.24
C MET A 189 -6.20 9.98 2.76
N LEU A 190 -7.00 9.19 2.04
CA LEU A 190 -7.36 9.50 0.64
C LEU A 190 -8.27 10.74 0.57
N GLU A 191 -9.20 10.90 1.51
CA GLU A 191 -10.05 12.10 1.61
C GLU A 191 -9.23 13.36 1.87
N GLU A 192 -8.25 13.31 2.79
CA GLU A 192 -7.30 14.38 3.04
C GLU A 192 -6.48 14.72 1.78
N ALA A 193 -5.96 13.71 1.08
CA ALA A 193 -5.20 13.90 -0.16
C ALA A 193 -6.04 14.60 -1.24
N VAL A 194 -7.31 14.22 -1.38
CA VAL A 194 -8.26 14.86 -2.29
C VAL A 194 -8.55 16.30 -1.85
N ARG A 195 -8.72 16.55 -0.55
CA ARG A 195 -8.96 17.88 0.00
C ARG A 195 -7.79 18.82 -0.27
N ILE A 196 -6.55 18.38 -0.02
CA ILE A 196 -5.33 19.15 -0.28
C ILE A 196 -5.21 19.47 -1.78
N THR A 197 -5.42 18.47 -2.63
CA THR A 197 -5.33 18.66 -4.09
C THR A 197 -6.38 19.63 -4.60
N ARG A 198 -7.65 19.48 -4.18
CA ARG A 198 -8.75 20.36 -4.58
C ARG A 198 -8.62 21.76 -3.97
N GLY A 199 -8.03 21.88 -2.78
CA GLY A 199 -7.70 23.16 -2.17
C GLY A 199 -6.73 23.97 -3.02
N LYS A 200 -5.73 23.31 -3.62
CA LYS A 200 -4.72 23.98 -4.47
C LYS A 200 -5.19 24.25 -5.91
N PHE A 201 -5.90 23.31 -6.56
CA PHE A 201 -6.25 23.42 -8.00
C PHE A 201 -7.74 23.55 -8.29
N GLY A 202 -8.57 23.66 -7.25
CA GLY A 202 -10.02 23.73 -7.38
C GLY A 202 -10.69 22.37 -7.49
N ASN A 203 -12.02 22.37 -7.49
CA ASN A 203 -12.83 21.15 -7.40
C ASN A 203 -12.78 20.26 -8.66
N SER A 204 -12.15 20.73 -9.75
CA SER A 204 -11.92 19.97 -10.98
C SER A 204 -10.54 19.30 -11.03
N ALA A 205 -9.76 19.35 -9.94
CA ALA A 205 -8.48 18.69 -9.86
C ALA A 205 -8.65 17.16 -9.86
N GLU A 206 -7.87 16.48 -10.69
CA GLU A 206 -7.86 15.03 -10.76
C GLU A 206 -6.94 14.46 -9.68
N VAL A 207 -7.34 13.37 -9.04
CA VAL A 207 -6.50 12.63 -8.08
C VAL A 207 -6.44 11.19 -8.54
N GLY A 208 -5.23 10.65 -8.66
CA GLY A 208 -5.00 9.30 -9.15
C GLY A 208 -3.73 8.70 -8.56
N PHE A 209 -3.60 7.39 -8.62
CA PHE A 209 -2.34 6.72 -8.31
C PHE A 209 -1.31 6.96 -9.43
N ALA A 210 -0.03 7.06 -9.06
CA ALA A 210 1.06 7.09 -10.03
C ALA A 210 1.10 5.77 -10.82
N LYS A 211 1.49 5.82 -12.10
CA LYS A 211 1.70 4.59 -12.90
C LYS A 211 2.74 3.67 -12.26
N GLU A 212 3.80 4.26 -11.71
CA GLU A 212 4.86 3.58 -10.97
C GLU A 212 4.81 4.05 -9.50
N HIS A 213 3.87 3.52 -8.72
CA HIS A 213 3.78 3.79 -7.28
C HIS A 213 4.53 2.72 -6.46
N ALA A 214 4.93 3.03 -5.22
CA ALA A 214 5.74 2.17 -4.36
C ALA A 214 5.23 0.72 -4.28
N ASN A 215 3.91 0.56 -4.24
CA ASN A 215 3.24 -0.74 -4.16
C ASN A 215 2.90 -1.39 -5.53
N ALA A 216 3.20 -0.76 -6.67
CA ALA A 216 2.81 -1.20 -8.02
C ALA A 216 3.89 -2.01 -8.74
N LYS A 217 5.14 -2.00 -8.27
CA LYS A 217 6.24 -2.71 -8.96
C LYS A 217 6.01 -4.22 -8.90
N MET A 218 5.52 -4.79 -10.01
CA MET A 218 5.27 -6.22 -10.18
C MET A 218 6.47 -6.86 -10.86
N ILE A 219 7.38 -7.43 -10.08
CA ILE A 219 8.63 -8.03 -10.58
C ILE A 219 8.41 -9.49 -11.01
N LEU A 220 7.41 -10.16 -10.45
CA LEU A 220 7.06 -11.52 -10.86
C LEU A 220 6.33 -11.54 -12.21
N PRO A 221 6.43 -12.65 -12.97
CA PRO A 221 5.62 -12.88 -14.15
C PRO A 221 4.12 -12.74 -13.85
N GLU A 222 3.34 -12.31 -14.84
CA GLU A 222 1.92 -11.97 -14.66
C GLU A 222 1.07 -13.05 -13.98
N MET A 223 1.42 -14.32 -14.18
CA MET A 223 0.73 -15.48 -13.60
C MET A 223 0.73 -15.44 -12.05
N PHE A 224 1.76 -14.86 -11.43
CA PHE A 224 1.89 -14.79 -9.97
C PHE A 224 1.37 -13.47 -9.38
N ASN A 225 0.94 -12.52 -10.22
CA ASN A 225 0.55 -11.18 -9.82
C ASN A 225 -0.93 -11.04 -9.44
N GLY A 226 -1.70 -12.14 -9.42
CA GLY A 226 -3.14 -12.12 -9.17
C GLY A 226 -3.55 -11.41 -7.88
N GLU A 227 -2.85 -11.69 -6.77
CA GLU A 227 -3.11 -11.04 -5.47
C GLU A 227 -2.73 -9.56 -5.46
N PHE A 228 -1.64 -9.18 -6.15
CA PHE A 228 -1.24 -7.78 -6.30
C PHE A 228 -2.28 -6.98 -7.09
N ARG A 229 -2.74 -7.51 -8.24
CA ARG A 229 -3.82 -6.91 -9.05
C ARG A 229 -5.13 -6.78 -8.27
N ARG A 230 -5.45 -7.74 -7.40
CA ARG A 230 -6.65 -7.67 -6.55
C ARG A 230 -6.54 -6.54 -5.53
N ARG A 231 -5.36 -6.35 -4.92
CA ARG A 231 -5.11 -5.24 -3.99
C ARG A 231 -5.11 -3.89 -4.69
N GLU A 232 -4.51 -3.80 -5.87
CA GLU A 232 -4.50 -2.61 -6.70
C GLU A 232 -5.93 -2.21 -7.12
N ARG A 233 -6.77 -3.17 -7.55
CA ARG A 233 -8.19 -2.90 -7.81
C ARG A 233 -8.95 -2.40 -6.59
N ARG A 234 -8.70 -2.97 -5.41
CA ARG A 234 -9.31 -2.46 -4.16
C ARG A 234 -8.84 -1.03 -3.85
N ALA A 235 -7.56 -0.74 -4.10
CA ALA A 235 -7.01 0.59 -3.88
C ALA A 235 -7.60 1.63 -4.84
N ALA A 236 -7.67 1.29 -6.14
CA ALA A 236 -8.30 2.11 -7.16
C ALA A 236 -9.78 2.37 -6.84
N GLY A 237 -10.53 1.32 -6.47
CA GLY A 237 -11.93 1.46 -6.08
C GLY A 237 -12.14 2.30 -4.82
N ALA A 238 -11.23 2.23 -3.83
CA ALA A 238 -11.30 3.07 -2.64
C ALA A 238 -11.08 4.55 -2.97
N LEU A 239 -10.13 4.86 -3.85
CA LEU A 239 -9.90 6.24 -4.31
C LEU A 239 -11.08 6.76 -5.13
N GLU A 240 -11.63 5.94 -6.03
CA GLU A 240 -12.81 6.29 -6.84
C GLU A 240 -14.01 6.60 -5.95
N ALA A 241 -14.30 5.74 -4.96
CA ALA A 241 -15.37 5.96 -3.99
C ALA A 241 -15.21 7.27 -3.21
N VAL A 242 -13.98 7.64 -2.81
CA VAL A 242 -13.70 8.92 -2.14
C VAL A 242 -13.88 10.10 -3.08
N VAL A 243 -13.41 10.00 -4.33
CA VAL A 243 -13.53 11.06 -5.33
C VAL A 243 -14.99 11.32 -5.69
N GLU A 244 -15.79 10.26 -5.83
CA GLU A 244 -17.23 10.31 -6.10
C GLU A 244 -18.04 10.77 -4.89
N GLY A 245 -17.79 10.21 -3.70
CA GLY A 245 -18.45 10.61 -2.46
C GLY A 245 -18.21 12.09 -2.13
N GLY A 246 -16.99 12.58 -2.37
CA GLY A 246 -16.65 13.99 -2.26
C GLY A 246 -17.27 14.89 -3.34
N ARG A 247 -17.81 14.33 -4.43
CA ARG A 247 -18.60 15.06 -5.43
C ARG A 247 -20.10 15.05 -5.10
N GLY A 248 -20.59 13.96 -4.50
CA GLY A 248 -22.00 13.75 -4.16
C GLY A 248 -22.49 14.46 -2.89
N LYS A 249 -21.60 14.85 -1.97
CA LYS A 249 -21.96 15.50 -0.69
C LYS A 249 -22.46 16.95 -0.81
N LYS A 250 -22.75 17.44 -2.03
CA LYS A 250 -23.47 18.70 -2.28
C LYS A 250 -24.90 18.37 -2.72
N ARG A 251 -25.78 18.15 -1.77
CA ARG A 251 -27.22 18.38 -1.90
C ARG A 251 -27.79 18.81 -0.55
#